data_AF-A7HGS7-F1
#
_entry.id   AF-A7HGS7-F1
#
_cell.length_a   1.000
_cell.length_b   1.000
_cell.length_c   1.000
_cell.angle_alpha   90.00
_cell.angle_beta   90.00
_cell.angle_gamma   90.00
#
_symmetry.space_group_name_H-M   'P 1'
#
loop_
_entity.id
_entity.type
_entity.pdbx_description
1 polymer ?
#
loop_
_entity_poly.entity_id
_entity_poly.type
_entity_poly.pdbx_seq_one_letter_code
_entity_poly.pdbx_strand_id
1 'polypeptide(L)'
;MSRLRARGLRRAPRPAQPPGPWVLLAAWGPCGYAPVAPGTFGTLGAIPVYLALSHLSPALYLLTVAALTALGAYAAQRAGAYWGVADASPIVVDEVAGYLVTMALVPFSWPAALLGFLLFRVFDVLKPWPASAFDRVKNGFGVVMDDVAAGVFAWAALQLVAAALRLLAGCDGAGWWCAPLGS
;
A
#
# COMPACT_ATOMS: atom_id res chain seq x y z
N MET A 1 -12.80 -24.34 6.08
CA MET A 1 -13.10 -23.91 4.69
C MET A 1 -12.22 -22.71 4.38
N SER A 2 -11.20 -22.91 3.55
CA SER A 2 -10.11 -21.95 3.35
C SER A 2 -10.62 -20.67 2.67
N ARG A 3 -10.31 -19.52 3.29
CA ARG A 3 -10.56 -18.16 2.76
C ARG A 3 -9.78 -17.85 1.47
N LEU A 4 -9.13 -18.85 0.87
CA LEU A 4 -8.51 -18.82 -0.45
C LEU A 4 -9.52 -18.87 -1.60
N ARG A 5 -10.81 -19.13 -1.32
CA ARG A 5 -11.89 -19.17 -2.34
C ARG A 5 -12.82 -17.95 -2.36
N ALA A 6 -12.62 -16.94 -1.51
CA ALA A 6 -13.46 -15.73 -1.51
C ALA A 6 -12.96 -14.62 -2.45
N ARG A 7 -11.64 -14.57 -2.73
CA ARG A 7 -11.05 -13.84 -3.88
C ARG A 7 -11.14 -14.67 -5.16
N GLY A 8 -12.26 -15.39 -5.35
CA GLY A 8 -12.58 -16.00 -6.64
C GLY A 8 -12.64 -14.87 -7.65
N LEU A 9 -11.62 -14.80 -8.50
CA LEU A 9 -11.45 -13.88 -9.62
C LEU A 9 -12.73 -13.85 -10.46
N ARG A 10 -13.73 -13.07 -10.04
CA ARG A 10 -14.73 -12.56 -10.96
C ARG A 10 -13.93 -11.60 -11.81
N ARG A 11 -13.37 -12.11 -12.92
CA ARG A 11 -12.85 -11.26 -13.98
C ARG A 11 -13.96 -10.26 -14.26
N ALA A 12 -13.71 -9.00 -13.93
CA ALA A 12 -14.68 -7.95 -14.16
C ALA A 12 -15.09 -8.03 -15.64
N PRO A 13 -16.39 -7.89 -15.96
CA PRO A 13 -16.84 -7.84 -17.34
C PRO A 13 -15.99 -6.82 -18.12
N ARG A 14 -15.64 -7.13 -19.37
CA ARG A 14 -14.95 -6.14 -20.22
C ARG A 14 -15.86 -4.92 -20.34
N PRO A 15 -15.43 -3.74 -19.88
CA PRO A 15 -16.23 -2.53 -19.96
C PRO A 15 -16.46 -2.14 -21.42
N ALA A 16 -17.65 -1.61 -21.73
CA ALA A 16 -18.01 -1.20 -23.09
C ALA A 16 -17.28 0.08 -23.55
N GLN A 17 -16.74 0.85 -22.61
CA GLN A 17 -16.07 2.13 -22.85
C GLN A 17 -14.60 2.02 -22.43
N PRO A 18 -13.68 2.80 -23.02
CA PRO A 18 -12.30 2.86 -22.59
C PRO A 18 -12.18 3.42 -21.16
N PRO A 19 -11.11 3.08 -20.41
CA PRO A 19 -10.91 3.55 -19.05
C PRO A 19 -10.68 5.07 -19.02
N GLY A 20 -11.50 5.78 -18.25
CA GLY A 20 -11.30 7.20 -17.99
C GLY A 20 -10.13 7.47 -17.02
N PRO A 21 -9.79 8.75 -16.76
CA PRO A 21 -8.63 9.12 -15.94
C PRO A 21 -8.69 8.55 -14.51
N TRP A 22 -9.87 8.52 -13.89
CA TRP A 22 -10.05 7.95 -12.55
C TRP A 22 -9.82 6.44 -12.51
N VAL A 23 -10.16 5.73 -13.58
CA VAL A 23 -9.92 4.29 -13.70
C VAL A 23 -8.43 4.01 -13.85
N LEU A 24 -7.73 4.82 -14.65
CA LEU A 24 -6.28 4.73 -14.81
C LEU A 24 -5.53 5.09 -13.53
N LEU A 25 -6.03 6.07 -12.77
CA LEU A 25 -5.47 6.43 -11.46
C LEU A 25 -5.65 5.28 -10.46
N ALA A 26 -6.87 4.72 -10.37
CA ALA A 26 -7.14 3.58 -9.49
C ALA A 26 -6.30 2.35 -9.84
N ALA A 27 -6.01 2.16 -11.14
CA ALA A 27 -5.14 1.11 -11.63
C ALA A 27 -3.64 1.41 -11.51
N TRP A 28 -3.27 2.60 -11.02
CA TRP A 28 -1.88 3.04 -10.97
C TRP A 28 -1.18 2.85 -12.34
N GLY A 29 -1.90 3.25 -13.40
CA GLY A 29 -1.49 3.06 -14.79
C GLY A 29 -1.38 1.58 -15.17
N PRO A 30 -0.22 1.13 -15.69
CA PRO A 30 -0.05 -0.26 -16.15
C PRO A 30 0.02 -1.28 -15.01
N CYS A 31 0.26 -0.87 -13.76
CA CYS A 31 0.43 -1.79 -12.62
C CYS A 31 -0.82 -2.65 -12.38
N GLY A 32 -2.01 -2.03 -12.40
CA GLY A 32 -3.29 -2.71 -12.24
C GLY A 32 -3.64 -3.65 -13.39
N TYR A 33 -2.98 -3.52 -14.54
CA TYR A 33 -3.17 -4.40 -15.71
C TYR A 33 -2.13 -5.52 -15.80
N ALA A 34 -1.24 -5.66 -14.81
CA ALA A 34 -0.30 -6.75 -14.78
C ALA A 34 -1.04 -8.11 -14.80
N PRO A 35 -0.58 -9.08 -15.62
CA PRO A 35 -1.32 -10.32 -15.86
C PRO A 35 -1.39 -11.24 -14.63
N VAL A 36 -0.47 -11.06 -13.67
CA VAL A 36 -0.34 -11.87 -12.47
C VAL A 36 -0.11 -10.94 -11.28
N ALA A 37 -0.86 -11.16 -10.20
CA ALA A 37 -0.74 -10.42 -8.93
C ALA A 37 -0.62 -8.89 -9.11
N PRO A 38 -1.61 -8.21 -9.72
CA PRO A 38 -1.57 -6.76 -9.96
C PRO A 38 -1.30 -5.95 -8.70
N GLY A 39 -1.79 -6.37 -7.53
CA GLY A 39 -1.46 -5.73 -6.25
C GLY A 39 0.05 -5.67 -5.97
N THR A 40 0.81 -6.73 -6.29
CA THR A 40 2.28 -6.73 -6.20
C THR A 40 2.90 -5.65 -7.08
N PHE A 41 2.43 -5.51 -8.32
CA PHE A 41 2.91 -4.48 -9.23
C PHE A 41 2.48 -3.08 -8.77
N GLY A 42 1.31 -2.94 -8.15
CA GLY A 42 0.88 -1.71 -7.47
C GLY A 42 1.85 -1.30 -6.36
N THR A 43 2.15 -2.22 -5.43
CA THR A 43 3.11 -1.98 -4.35
C THR A 43 4.52 -1.68 -4.87
N LEU A 44 5.00 -2.41 -5.89
CA LEU A 44 6.28 -2.12 -6.54
C LEU A 44 6.29 -0.73 -7.19
N GLY A 45 5.19 -0.36 -7.85
CA GLY A 45 4.97 0.96 -8.43
C GLY A 45 4.90 2.10 -7.41
N ALA A 46 4.68 1.79 -6.13
CA ALA A 46 4.73 2.74 -5.03
C ALA A 46 6.16 3.04 -4.55
N ILE A 47 7.14 2.19 -4.82
CA ILE A 47 8.55 2.38 -4.37
C ILE A 47 9.16 3.68 -4.93
N PRO A 48 9.05 4.00 -6.24
CA PRO A 48 9.54 5.28 -6.75
C PRO A 48 8.82 6.49 -6.15
N VAL A 49 7.53 6.35 -5.82
CA VAL A 49 6.77 7.41 -5.13
C VAL A 49 7.32 7.61 -3.74
N TYR A 50 7.51 6.53 -2.98
CA TYR A 50 8.13 6.58 -1.66
C TYR A 50 9.51 7.26 -1.72
N LEU A 51 10.37 6.87 -2.66
CA LEU A 51 11.67 7.52 -2.86
C LEU A 51 11.51 9.04 -3.06
N ALA A 52 10.63 9.46 -3.95
CA ALA A 52 10.38 10.89 -4.20
C ALA A 52 9.86 11.61 -2.93
N LEU A 53 8.91 11.00 -2.21
CA LEU A 53 8.33 11.59 -0.99
C LEU A 53 9.31 11.57 0.19
N SER A 54 10.29 10.66 0.22
CA SER A 54 11.25 10.52 1.33
C SER A 54 12.14 11.76 1.53
N HIS A 55 12.23 12.62 0.53
CA HIS A 55 12.95 13.89 0.58
C HIS A 55 12.12 15.04 1.18
N LEU A 56 10.83 14.82 1.43
CA LEU A 56 9.94 15.83 2.00
C LEU A 56 10.07 15.88 3.52
N SER A 57 9.67 17.01 4.12
CA SER A 57 9.50 17.07 5.56
C SER A 57 8.43 16.07 6.02
N PRO A 58 8.49 15.55 7.26
CA PRO A 58 7.48 14.63 7.78
C PRO A 58 6.04 15.12 7.61
N ALA A 59 5.78 16.41 7.86
CA ALA A 59 4.46 16.99 7.71
C ALA A 59 3.98 16.97 6.25
N LEU A 60 4.86 17.33 5.31
CA LEU A 60 4.51 17.36 3.89
C LEU A 60 4.37 15.94 3.32
N TYR A 61 5.17 14.98 3.80
CA TYR A 61 4.98 13.56 3.50
C TYR A 61 3.59 13.09 3.89
N LEU A 62 3.20 13.29 5.16
CA LEU A 62 1.92 12.84 5.69
C LEU A 62 0.73 13.52 4.99
N LEU A 63 0.82 14.83 4.71
CA LEU A 63 -0.17 15.54 3.92
C LEU A 63 -0.31 14.97 2.51
N THR A 64 0.82 14.66 1.86
CA THR A 64 0.82 14.09 0.51
C THR A 64 0.22 12.68 0.50
N VAL A 65 0.57 11.83 1.46
CA VAL A 65 -0.01 10.48 1.60
C VAL A 65 -1.50 10.56 1.91
N ALA A 66 -1.94 11.48 2.77
CA ALA A 66 -3.36 11.70 3.06
C ALA A 66 -4.14 12.15 1.81
N ALA A 67 -3.57 13.09 1.03
CA ALA A 67 -4.18 13.55 -0.21
C ALA A 67 -4.25 12.44 -1.27
N LEU A 68 -3.17 11.67 -1.45
CA LEU A 68 -3.13 10.51 -2.36
C LEU A 68 -4.14 9.45 -1.94
N THR A 69 -4.28 9.18 -0.63
CA THR A 69 -5.25 8.23 -0.09
C THR A 69 -6.69 8.69 -0.38
N ALA A 70 -7.01 9.96 -0.14
CA ALA A 70 -8.34 10.51 -0.42
C ALA A 70 -8.67 10.49 -1.92
N LEU A 71 -7.71 10.88 -2.78
CA LEU A 71 -7.87 10.83 -4.23
C LEU A 71 -7.99 9.39 -4.73
N GLY A 72 -7.20 8.47 -4.16
CA GLY A 72 -7.23 7.04 -4.43
C GLY A 72 -8.58 6.42 -4.08
N ALA A 73 -9.15 6.74 -2.92
CA ALA A 73 -10.47 6.27 -2.51
C ALA A 73 -11.58 6.75 -3.47
N TYR A 74 -11.52 8.01 -3.90
CA TYR A 74 -12.43 8.54 -4.90
C TYR A 74 -12.27 7.86 -6.27
N ALA A 75 -11.04 7.64 -6.71
CA ALA A 75 -10.73 6.94 -7.95
C ALA A 75 -11.18 5.47 -7.91
N ALA A 76 -10.92 4.77 -6.80
CA ALA A 76 -11.37 3.40 -6.55
C ALA A 76 -12.91 3.31 -6.61
N GLN A 77 -13.64 4.30 -6.08
CA GLN A 77 -15.11 4.34 -6.20
C GLN A 77 -15.56 4.42 -7.66
N ARG A 78 -14.93 5.28 -8.47
CA ARG A 78 -15.23 5.43 -9.90
C ARG A 78 -14.87 4.17 -10.70
N ALA A 79 -13.72 3.59 -10.39
CA ALA A 79 -13.24 2.35 -10.96
C ALA A 79 -14.15 1.16 -10.63
N GLY A 80 -14.59 1.05 -9.38
CA GLY A 80 -15.51 0.00 -8.96
C GLY A 80 -16.85 0.06 -9.69
N ALA A 81 -17.35 1.28 -9.94
CA ALA A 81 -18.53 1.48 -10.80
C ALA A 81 -18.27 1.08 -12.26
N TYR A 82 -17.09 1.41 -12.80
CA TYR A 82 -16.70 1.08 -14.17
C TYR A 82 -16.56 -0.43 -14.40
N TRP A 83 -16.04 -1.18 -13.43
CA TRP A 83 -15.92 -2.64 -13.49
C TRP A 83 -17.12 -3.40 -12.93
N GLY A 84 -18.10 -2.71 -12.34
CA GLY A 84 -19.27 -3.31 -11.68
C GLY A 84 -18.94 -4.10 -10.41
N VAL A 85 -17.74 -3.95 -9.87
CA VAL A 85 -17.23 -4.65 -8.68
C VAL A 85 -16.40 -3.65 -7.87
N ALA A 86 -16.79 -3.40 -6.61
CA ALA A 86 -16.16 -2.37 -5.77
C ALA A 86 -14.64 -2.57 -5.60
N ASP A 87 -14.21 -3.81 -5.40
CA ASP A 87 -12.81 -4.23 -5.28
C ASP A 87 -12.44 -5.08 -6.51
N ALA A 88 -12.39 -4.43 -7.68
CA ALA A 88 -11.98 -5.09 -8.91
C ALA A 88 -10.45 -5.27 -8.90
N SER A 89 -9.96 -6.44 -9.31
CA SER A 89 -8.52 -6.75 -9.31
C SER A 89 -7.58 -5.71 -9.94
N PRO A 90 -7.98 -4.90 -10.94
CA PRO A 90 -7.13 -3.83 -11.45
C PRO A 90 -7.02 -2.60 -10.56
N ILE A 91 -7.85 -2.45 -9.52
CA ILE A 91 -7.74 -1.38 -8.54
C ILE A 91 -6.56 -1.75 -7.64
N VAL A 92 -5.49 -0.96 -7.69
CA VAL A 92 -4.23 -1.18 -6.94
C VAL A 92 -3.73 0.09 -6.26
N VAL A 93 -4.53 1.17 -6.27
CA VAL A 93 -4.21 2.44 -5.60
C VAL A 93 -4.32 2.33 -4.07
N ASP A 94 -5.13 1.40 -3.59
CA ASP A 94 -5.19 0.91 -2.20
C ASP A 94 -3.83 0.35 -1.76
N GLU A 95 -3.22 -0.50 -2.57
CA GLU A 95 -1.91 -1.09 -2.31
C GLU A 95 -0.80 -0.03 -2.28
N VAL A 96 -0.91 1.01 -3.13
CA VAL A 96 -0.02 2.17 -3.13
C VAL A 96 -0.18 2.97 -1.83
N ALA A 97 -1.42 3.26 -1.43
CA ALA A 97 -1.71 4.01 -0.22
C ALA A 97 -1.21 3.27 1.04
N GLY A 98 -1.50 1.98 1.16
CA GLY A 98 -1.06 1.14 2.28
C GLY A 98 0.46 1.04 2.39
N TYR A 99 1.16 0.90 1.26
CA TYR A 99 2.62 0.90 1.25
C TYR A 99 3.22 2.26 1.66
N LEU A 100 2.67 3.38 1.17
CA LEU A 100 3.14 4.71 1.57
C LEU A 100 2.88 4.97 3.06
N VAL A 101 1.77 4.48 3.62
CA VAL A 101 1.55 4.52 5.08
C VAL A 101 2.59 3.68 5.82
N THR A 102 2.93 2.48 5.30
CA THR A 102 3.97 1.61 5.86
C THR A 102 5.32 2.34 5.96
N MET A 103 5.64 3.17 4.97
CA MET A 103 6.90 3.90 4.87
C MET A 103 6.89 5.28 5.53
N ALA A 104 5.83 5.64 6.26
CA ALA A 104 5.73 6.93 6.93
C ALA A 104 6.86 7.11 7.95
N LEU A 105 7.51 8.28 7.90
CA LEU A 105 8.64 8.64 8.78
C LEU A 105 9.88 7.74 8.63
N VAL A 106 9.95 6.95 7.56
CA VAL A 106 11.09 6.06 7.26
C VAL A 106 11.97 6.71 6.20
N PRO A 107 13.22 7.11 6.50
CA PRO A 107 14.18 7.56 5.51
C PRO A 107 14.44 6.50 4.45
N PHE A 108 14.62 6.93 3.20
CA PHE A 108 14.85 5.99 2.11
C PHE A 108 16.14 5.20 2.29
N SER A 109 16.00 3.88 2.24
CA SER A 109 17.08 2.95 1.97
C SER A 109 16.50 1.72 1.29
N TRP A 110 17.27 1.05 0.45
CA TRP A 110 16.82 -0.19 -0.21
C TRP A 110 16.42 -1.28 0.80
N PRO A 111 17.15 -1.53 1.90
CA PRO A 111 16.71 -2.47 2.92
C PRO A 111 15.36 -2.09 3.55
N ALA A 112 15.15 -0.81 3.88
CA ALA A 112 13.88 -0.36 4.47
C ALA A 112 12.72 -0.48 3.47
N ALA A 113 12.94 -0.12 2.19
CA ALA A 113 11.92 -0.27 1.15
C ALA A 113 11.53 -1.75 0.93
N LEU A 114 12.52 -2.65 0.88
CA LEU A 114 12.26 -4.09 0.72
C LEU A 114 11.57 -4.69 1.95
N LEU A 115 12.01 -4.32 3.17
CA LEU A 115 11.40 -4.80 4.40
C LEU A 115 9.98 -4.26 4.57
N GLY A 116 9.76 -2.98 4.31
CA GLY A 116 8.43 -2.36 4.30
C GLY A 116 7.51 -3.03 3.29
N PHE A 117 8.02 -3.37 2.09
CA PHE A 117 7.27 -4.07 1.07
C PHE A 117 6.82 -5.45 1.57
N LEU A 118 7.75 -6.24 2.14
CA LEU A 118 7.44 -7.56 2.68
C LEU A 118 6.42 -7.48 3.81
N LEU A 119 6.64 -6.59 4.78
CA LEU A 119 5.75 -6.42 5.93
C LEU A 119 4.36 -5.99 5.48
N PHE A 120 4.26 -4.99 4.60
CA PHE A 120 2.99 -4.55 4.05
C PHE A 120 2.23 -5.69 3.39
N ARG A 121 2.87 -6.45 2.49
CA ARG A 121 2.22 -7.59 1.83
C ARG A 121 1.76 -8.66 2.82
N VAL A 122 2.53 -8.92 3.87
CA VAL A 122 2.12 -9.85 4.94
C VAL A 122 0.87 -9.34 5.64
N PHE A 123 0.84 -8.07 6.07
CA PHE A 123 -0.31 -7.51 6.77
C PHE A 123 -1.54 -7.31 5.89
N ASP A 124 -1.38 -6.98 4.61
CA ASP A 124 -2.46 -6.94 3.62
C ASP A 124 -3.04 -8.34 3.37
N VAL A 125 -2.23 -9.41 3.36
CA VAL A 125 -2.77 -10.77 3.21
C VAL A 125 -3.46 -11.25 4.50
N LEU A 126 -2.90 -10.91 5.68
CA LEU A 126 -3.41 -11.36 6.97
C LEU A 126 -4.65 -10.59 7.45
N LYS A 127 -4.72 -9.29 7.14
CA LYS A 127 -5.76 -8.32 7.59
C LYS A 127 -6.17 -8.52 9.05
N PRO A 128 -5.24 -8.38 10.02
CA PRO A 128 -5.58 -8.54 11.42
C PRO A 128 -6.67 -7.53 11.83
N TRP A 129 -7.52 -7.91 12.77
CA TRP A 129 -8.50 -6.97 13.31
C TRP A 129 -7.77 -5.78 13.95
N PRO A 130 -8.19 -4.51 13.71
CA PRO A 130 -9.45 -4.09 13.11
C PRO A 130 -9.41 -3.81 11.60
N ALA A 131 -8.31 -4.07 10.87
CA ALA A 131 -8.23 -3.81 9.42
C ALA A 131 -9.37 -4.51 8.65
N SER A 132 -9.57 -5.80 8.94
CA SER A 132 -10.68 -6.61 8.38
C SER A 132 -12.10 -6.12 8.71
N ALA A 133 -12.28 -5.07 9.52
CA ALA A 133 -13.59 -4.42 9.67
C ALA A 133 -13.99 -3.61 8.43
N PHE A 134 -13.01 -3.04 7.69
CA PHE A 134 -13.26 -2.23 6.49
C PHE A 134 -13.77 -3.07 5.31
N ASP A 135 -13.52 -4.38 5.30
CA ASP A 135 -14.14 -5.34 4.37
C ASP A 135 -15.67 -5.22 4.31
N ARG A 136 -16.31 -4.73 5.37
CA ARG A 136 -17.78 -4.59 5.42
C ARG A 136 -18.27 -3.37 4.63
N VAL A 137 -17.38 -2.43 4.32
CA VAL A 137 -17.68 -1.21 3.58
C VAL A 137 -17.40 -1.45 2.10
N LYS A 138 -18.44 -1.80 1.33
CA LYS A 138 -18.31 -2.17 -0.09
C LYS A 138 -18.31 -0.97 -1.04
N ASN A 139 -17.36 -0.06 -0.85
CA ASN A 139 -17.17 1.14 -1.68
C ASN A 139 -15.67 1.48 -1.80
N GLY A 140 -15.30 2.45 -2.63
CA GLY A 140 -13.89 2.80 -2.86
C GLY A 140 -13.15 3.28 -1.62
N PHE A 141 -13.84 3.89 -0.66
CA PHE A 141 -13.27 4.25 0.64
C PHE A 141 -12.92 3.01 1.46
N GLY A 142 -13.84 2.04 1.56
CA GLY A 142 -13.60 0.79 2.29
C GLY A 142 -12.43 0.00 1.72
N VAL A 143 -12.33 -0.06 0.39
CA VAL A 143 -11.21 -0.72 -0.32
C VAL A 143 -9.86 -0.10 0.07
N VAL A 144 -9.72 1.22 -0.08
CA VAL A 144 -8.45 1.89 0.22
C VAL A 144 -8.13 1.87 1.71
N MET A 145 -9.13 2.05 2.58
CA MET A 145 -8.89 2.10 4.03
C MET A 145 -8.53 0.75 4.65
N ASP A 146 -8.92 -0.36 4.02
CA ASP A 146 -8.52 -1.71 4.44
C ASP A 146 -6.99 -1.89 4.32
N ASP A 147 -6.42 -1.49 3.18
CA ASP A 147 -4.98 -1.55 2.94
C ASP A 147 -4.21 -0.46 3.70
N VAL A 148 -4.80 0.72 3.91
CA VAL A 148 -4.23 1.74 4.82
C VAL A 148 -4.13 1.20 6.25
N ALA A 149 -5.15 0.51 6.74
CA ALA A 149 -5.12 -0.11 8.06
C ALA A 149 -4.04 -1.20 8.15
N ALA A 150 -3.91 -2.04 7.12
CA ALA A 150 -2.79 -2.99 7.00
C ALA A 150 -1.43 -2.27 6.99
N GLY A 151 -1.34 -1.13 6.31
CA GLY A 151 -0.15 -0.27 6.27
C GLY A 151 0.24 0.29 7.64
N VAL A 152 -0.73 0.63 8.49
CA VAL A 152 -0.45 1.07 9.88
C VAL A 152 0.15 -0.08 10.71
N PHE A 153 -0.37 -1.31 10.55
CA PHE A 153 0.22 -2.48 11.21
C PHE A 153 1.63 -2.77 10.72
N ALA A 154 1.85 -2.70 9.41
CA ALA A 154 3.16 -2.89 8.80
C ALA A 154 4.15 -1.80 9.25
N TRP A 155 3.71 -0.54 9.32
CA TRP A 155 4.51 0.56 9.86
C TRP A 155 4.94 0.30 11.31
N ALA A 156 4.00 -0.10 12.18
CA ALA A 156 4.30 -0.42 13.57
C ALA A 156 5.30 -1.57 13.68
N ALA A 157 5.13 -2.63 12.89
CA ALA A 157 6.07 -3.76 12.84
C ALA A 157 7.45 -3.33 12.35
N LEU A 158 7.51 -2.49 11.31
CA LEU A 158 8.75 -1.96 10.75
C LEU A 158 9.52 -1.13 11.79
N GLN A 159 8.80 -0.31 12.55
CA GLN A 159 9.36 0.48 13.66
C GLN A 159 9.90 -0.39 14.79
N LEU A 160 9.18 -1.44 15.16
CA LEU A 160 9.62 -2.39 16.18
C LEU A 160 10.89 -3.14 15.75
N VAL A 161 10.95 -3.58 14.49
CA VAL A 161 12.16 -4.21 13.94
C VAL A 161 13.33 -3.24 13.95
N ALA A 162 13.13 -2.00 13.51
CA ALA A 162 14.18 -0.97 13.56
C ALA A 162 14.65 -0.70 14.99
N ALA A 163 13.74 -0.59 15.96
CA ALA A 163 14.08 -0.40 17.37
C ALA A 163 14.87 -1.61 17.94
N ALA A 164 14.42 -2.83 17.66
CA ALA A 164 15.09 -4.05 18.12
C ALA A 164 16.51 -4.16 17.55
N LEU A 165 16.70 -3.86 16.26
CA LEU A 165 18.01 -3.87 15.63
C LEU A 165 18.96 -2.84 16.26
N ARG A 166 18.49 -1.64 16.58
CA ARG A 166 19.30 -0.63 17.29
C ARG A 166 19.76 -1.12 18.67
N LEU A 167 18.86 -1.74 19.43
CA LEU A 167 19.17 -2.31 20.74
C LEU A 167 20.19 -3.45 20.66
N LEU A 168 20.04 -4.34 19.68
CA LEU A 168 20.94 -5.49 19.49
C LEU A 168 22.31 -5.09 18.94
N ALA A 169 22.37 -4.06 18.08
CA ALA A 169 23.62 -3.59 17.47
C ALA A 169 24.36 -2.56 18.33
N GLY A 170 23.78 -2.08 19.43
CA GLY A 170 24.40 -1.08 20.31
C GLY A 170 24.55 0.30 19.65
N CYS A 171 23.71 0.65 18.68
CA CYS A 171 23.76 1.94 18.01
C CYS A 171 22.98 3.00 18.81
N ASP A 172 23.67 4.08 19.15
CA ASP A 172 23.20 5.29 19.84
C ASP A 172 22.81 6.42 18.87
N GLY A 173 22.94 6.18 17.55
CA GLY A 173 22.60 7.16 16.51
C GLY A 173 21.09 7.34 16.29
N ALA A 174 20.68 8.59 16.12
CA ALA A 174 19.30 9.02 15.81
C ALA A 174 18.78 8.57 14.41
N GLY A 175 19.49 7.67 13.72
CA GLY A 175 19.18 7.21 12.36
C GLY A 175 18.29 5.96 12.31
N TRP A 176 17.61 5.75 11.19
CA TRP A 176 16.79 4.55 10.91
C TRP A 176 17.58 3.29 10.54
N TRP A 177 18.86 3.44 10.21
CA TRP A 177 19.74 2.33 9.86
C TRP A 177 20.98 2.36 10.77
N CYS A 178 21.28 1.24 11.42
CA CYS A 178 22.64 0.98 11.89
C CYS A 178 23.48 0.70 10.65
N ALA A 179 24.22 1.69 10.15
CA ALA A 179 25.31 1.37 9.25
C ALA A 179 26.29 0.45 10.00
N PRO A 180 26.77 -0.67 9.41
CA PRO A 180 27.91 -1.37 9.97
C PRO A 180 29.07 -0.38 10.10
N LEU A 181 29.84 -0.46 11.18
CA LEU A 181 31.09 0.30 11.31
C LEU A 181 31.97 -0.01 10.09
N GLY A 182 32.12 0.94 9.16
CA GLY A 182 33.07 0.83 8.03
C GLY A 182 32.60 1.19 6.62
N SER A 183 31.47 1.89 6.44
CA SER A 183 31.14 2.55 5.15
C SER A 183 31.63 3.99 5.11
#